data_AF-A0AAU8NHY3-F1
#
_entry.id   AF-A0AAU8NHY3-F1
#
_cell.length_a   1.000
_cell.length_b   1.000
_cell.length_c   1.000
_cell.angle_alpha   90.00
_cell.angle_beta   90.00
_cell.angle_gamma   90.00
#
_symmetry.space_group_name_H-M   'P 1'
#
loop_
_entity.id
_entity.type
_entity.pdbx_description
1 polymer ?
#
loop_
_entity_poly.entity_id
_entity_poly.type
_entity_poly.pdbx_seq_one_letter_code
_entity_poly.pdbx_strand_id
1 'polypeptide(L)'
;MTLDVVQQLKLLQNIYSESTIWDEELRASRHNVPEDVSAEQLQALESAGHEPNHFVRPQHEETIRELRTLSERWTLQETAQAFVASLWSAPMIWRSLLTGKLIAASIPDHKYRPYPSSHKCQICGLDVNDGVDTSLQWYWRMTNGTPLDGDIFGHVLALREMAASEELPVPNEYDRWTLRAVLTVLRNLPPKTRYSKAADALKKEQLLPTKKVYVYRDLLETLALVGILDTPEQPGMITAFTSYAERDKRPNTRVEVQAPLAWWDSSIGINEDNLSRIFSGFDCSDVSLEDKPEPNPPAIDTVVGAFESRRSVRAKAKVPKKSPDAGTGEVQPGDVYAVKALSGSWVTVYCHEVKDKRAIVEYLDGVFTDMPGKEDLILTVRPRSDERWQCSAIGMDSTSWVRRVARDMPAPAASQPKPESVPFHAAKDLRHMASWCFPDL
;
A
#
# COMPACT_ATOMS: atom_id res chain seq x y z
N MET A 1 10.91 22.88 14.26
CA MET A 1 9.45 22.71 14.16
C MET A 1 9.14 21.27 14.54
N THR A 2 8.23 21.01 15.47
CA THR A 2 7.81 19.64 15.78
C THR A 2 6.58 19.31 14.95
N LEU A 3 6.65 18.25 14.14
CA LEU A 3 5.52 17.78 13.35
C LEU A 3 4.68 16.81 14.18
N ASP A 4 3.36 16.99 14.19
CA ASP A 4 2.44 15.96 14.68
C ASP A 4 2.49 14.70 13.79
N VAL A 5 2.13 13.54 14.33
CA VAL A 5 2.18 12.25 13.59
C VAL A 5 1.44 12.32 12.25
N VAL A 6 0.29 13.00 12.19
CA VAL A 6 -0.49 13.11 10.96
C VAL A 6 0.21 14.02 9.94
N GLN A 7 0.91 15.06 10.37
CA GLN A 7 1.75 15.91 9.52
C GLN A 7 2.94 15.12 8.96
N GLN A 8 3.60 14.31 9.80
CA GLN A 8 4.68 13.43 9.37
C GLN A 8 4.19 12.45 8.29
N LEU A 9 3.07 11.75 8.54
CA LEU A 9 2.46 10.83 7.56
C LEU A 9 2.07 11.53 6.25
N LYS A 10 1.60 12.78 6.31
CA LYS A 10 1.26 13.55 5.11
C LYS A 10 2.47 13.94 4.29
N LEU A 11 3.57 14.28 4.97
CA LEU A 11 4.83 14.61 4.32
C LEU A 11 5.46 13.38 3.68
N LEU A 12 5.50 12.25 4.40
CA LEU A 12 5.93 10.97 3.85
C LEU A 12 5.04 10.52 2.69
N GLN A 13 3.72 10.70 2.77
CA GLN A 13 2.80 10.44 1.64
C GLN A 13 3.16 11.29 0.43
N ASN A 14 3.59 12.56 0.61
CA ASN A 14 4.01 13.41 -0.50
C ASN A 14 5.24 12.80 -1.19
N ILE A 15 6.29 12.52 -0.42
CA ILE A 15 7.56 11.98 -0.91
C ILE A 15 7.38 10.60 -1.55
N TYR A 16 6.74 9.66 -0.86
CA TYR A 16 6.55 8.29 -1.34
C TYR A 16 5.49 8.14 -2.45
N SER A 17 4.85 9.24 -2.85
CA SER A 17 4.01 9.27 -4.05
C SER A 17 4.77 9.65 -5.33
N GLU A 18 6.02 10.08 -5.20
CA GLU A 18 6.90 10.44 -6.31
C GLU A 18 7.59 9.22 -6.92
N SER A 19 8.15 9.41 -8.13
CA SER A 19 8.93 8.38 -8.81
C SER A 19 10.17 7.99 -8.01
N THR A 20 10.65 6.78 -8.26
CA THR A 20 11.89 6.27 -7.69
C THR A 20 13.02 6.37 -8.69
N ILE A 21 14.24 6.60 -8.20
CA ILE A 21 15.48 6.52 -8.95
C ILE A 21 16.40 5.48 -8.32
N TRP A 22 17.12 4.72 -9.15
CA TRP A 22 18.13 3.79 -8.65
C TRP A 22 19.32 4.57 -8.09
N ASP A 23 19.70 4.26 -6.85
CA ASP A 23 20.83 4.84 -6.18
C ASP A 23 21.91 3.77 -6.00
N GLU A 24 23.06 3.95 -6.67
CA GLU A 24 24.16 2.98 -6.70
C GLU A 24 24.84 2.83 -5.34
N GLU A 25 24.93 3.90 -4.56
CA GLU A 25 25.55 3.89 -3.23
C GLU A 25 24.66 3.14 -2.24
N LEU A 26 23.36 3.47 -2.26
CA LEU A 26 22.38 2.80 -1.43
C LEU A 26 22.07 1.39 -1.93
N ARG A 27 22.36 1.08 -3.20
CA ARG A 27 21.93 -0.13 -3.94
C ARG A 27 20.44 -0.39 -3.74
N ALA A 28 19.65 0.66 -3.90
CA ALA A 28 18.21 0.66 -3.67
C ALA A 28 17.53 1.71 -4.56
N SER A 29 16.25 1.51 -4.83
CA SER A 29 15.43 2.52 -5.50
C SER A 29 14.89 3.50 -4.47
N ARG A 30 15.37 4.74 -4.48
CA ARG A 30 14.92 5.80 -3.56
C ARG A 30 13.89 6.70 -4.21
N HIS A 31 12.94 7.21 -3.44
CA HIS A 31 11.96 8.17 -3.93
C HIS A 31 12.58 9.57 -4.09
N ASN A 32 12.16 10.27 -5.14
CA ASN A 32 12.49 11.67 -5.31
C ASN A 32 11.82 12.51 -4.21
N VAL A 33 12.59 13.40 -3.58
CA VAL A 33 12.05 14.37 -2.63
C VAL A 33 11.55 15.59 -3.43
N PRO A 34 10.27 15.96 -3.35
CA PRO A 34 9.74 17.12 -4.05
C PRO A 34 10.44 18.42 -3.67
N GLU A 35 10.58 19.35 -4.62
CA GLU A 35 11.17 20.68 -4.37
C GLU A 35 10.37 21.53 -3.38
N ASP A 36 9.07 21.26 -3.21
CA ASP A 36 8.19 21.95 -2.26
C ASP A 36 8.32 21.42 -0.82
N VAL A 37 9.12 20.36 -0.60
CA VAL A 37 9.49 19.88 0.73
C VAL A 37 10.72 20.65 1.23
N SER A 38 10.54 21.45 2.28
CA SER A 38 11.61 22.31 2.80
C SER A 38 12.66 21.53 3.62
N ALA A 39 13.86 22.10 3.76
CA ALA A 39 14.91 21.52 4.60
C ALA A 39 14.46 21.37 6.06
N GLU A 40 13.68 22.33 6.58
CA GLU A 40 13.14 22.26 7.94
C GLU A 40 12.12 21.12 8.11
N GLN A 41 11.37 20.79 7.05
CA GLN A 41 10.45 19.66 7.05
C GLN A 41 11.19 18.32 7.06
N LEU A 42 12.27 18.20 6.28
CA LEU A 42 13.14 17.01 6.28
C LEU A 42 13.82 16.83 7.64
N GLN A 43 14.39 17.90 8.20
CA GLN A 43 15.01 17.86 9.52
C GLN A 43 14.01 17.49 10.61
N ALA A 44 12.76 17.93 10.51
CA ALA A 44 11.72 17.56 11.46
C ALA A 44 11.34 16.07 11.37
N LEU A 45 11.34 15.48 10.17
CA LEU A 45 11.17 14.02 9.99
C LEU A 45 12.34 13.24 10.55
N GLU A 46 13.57 13.65 10.25
CA GLU A 46 14.79 13.04 10.79
C GLU A 46 14.81 13.07 12.32
N SER A 47 14.48 14.22 12.92
CA SER A 47 14.39 14.39 14.37
C SER A 47 13.32 13.51 15.03
N ALA A 48 12.29 13.12 14.26
CA ALA A 48 11.27 12.16 14.69
C ALA A 48 11.65 10.70 14.41
N GLY A 49 12.83 10.43 13.83
CA GLY A 49 13.28 9.10 13.46
C GLY A 49 12.67 8.56 12.16
N HIS A 50 12.16 9.44 11.29
CA HIS A 50 11.46 9.09 10.05
C HIS A 50 12.06 9.79 8.83
N GLU A 51 13.39 9.88 8.78
CA GLU A 51 14.12 10.38 7.61
C GLU A 51 13.70 9.59 6.34
N PRO A 52 13.20 10.26 5.29
CA PRO A 52 12.80 9.57 4.06
C PRO A 52 13.99 8.87 3.40
N ASN A 53 13.74 7.76 2.71
CA ASN A 53 14.78 6.97 2.02
C ASN A 53 15.88 6.47 2.97
N HIS A 54 15.57 6.23 4.24
CA HIS A 54 16.52 5.70 5.23
C HIS A 54 16.55 4.17 5.18
N PHE A 55 17.49 3.64 4.37
CA PHE A 55 17.63 2.20 4.10
C PHE A 55 18.50 1.47 5.11
N VAL A 56 17.98 0.36 5.65
CA VAL A 56 18.72 -0.56 6.53
C VAL A 56 18.70 -1.96 5.94
N ARG A 57 19.81 -2.70 6.08
CA ARG A 57 19.93 -4.10 5.67
C ARG A 57 19.98 -5.00 6.90
N PRO A 58 18.96 -5.83 7.15
CA PRO A 58 18.95 -6.69 8.33
C PRO A 58 19.97 -7.82 8.21
N GLN A 59 20.57 -8.19 9.35
CA GLN A 59 21.35 -9.42 9.48
C GLN A 59 20.48 -10.52 10.07
N HIS A 60 20.54 -11.73 9.50
CA HIS A 60 19.56 -12.79 9.78
C HIS A 60 19.47 -13.15 11.27
N GLU A 61 20.57 -13.62 11.85
CA GLU A 61 20.61 -14.10 13.23
C GLU A 61 20.41 -12.96 14.25
N GLU A 62 20.88 -11.77 13.93
CA GLU A 62 20.71 -10.59 14.78
C GLU A 62 19.25 -10.16 14.84
N THR A 63 18.57 -10.13 13.69
CA THR A 63 17.15 -9.76 13.60
C THR A 63 16.26 -10.72 14.37
N ILE A 64 16.52 -12.04 14.28
CA ILE A 64 15.75 -13.04 15.03
C ILE A 64 15.99 -12.89 16.54
N ARG A 65 17.25 -12.68 16.95
CA ARG A 65 17.59 -12.47 18.36
C ARG A 65 16.89 -11.23 18.89
N GLU A 66 16.93 -10.14 18.15
CA GLU A 66 16.29 -8.89 18.54
C GLU A 66 14.77 -9.01 18.61
N LEU A 67 14.14 -9.67 17.64
CA LEU A 67 12.70 -9.93 17.67
C LEU A 67 12.30 -10.62 18.99
N ARG A 68 13.05 -11.67 19.38
CA ARG A 68 12.83 -12.38 20.65
C ARG A 68 12.99 -11.45 21.85
N THR A 69 14.11 -10.75 21.95
CA THR A 69 14.39 -9.81 23.04
C THR A 69 13.30 -8.74 23.18
N LEU A 70 12.88 -8.13 22.08
CA LEU A 70 11.83 -7.11 22.11
C LEU A 70 10.50 -7.72 22.55
N SER A 71 10.16 -8.92 22.06
CA SER A 71 8.89 -9.58 22.36
C SER A 71 8.74 -9.97 23.84
N GLU A 72 9.84 -10.13 24.59
CA GLU A 72 9.82 -10.50 26.01
C GLU A 72 9.21 -9.41 26.90
N ARG A 73 9.14 -8.16 26.42
CA ARG A 73 8.62 -7.01 27.18
C ARG A 73 7.12 -7.08 27.47
N TRP A 74 6.37 -7.85 26.68
CA TRP A 74 4.91 -7.89 26.79
C TRP A 74 4.40 -9.32 26.90
N THR A 75 3.40 -9.53 27.72
CA THR A 75 2.60 -10.76 27.81
C THR A 75 1.65 -10.88 26.62
N LEU A 76 1.13 -12.09 26.37
CA LEU A 76 0.10 -12.30 25.34
C LEU A 76 -1.16 -11.46 25.60
N GLN A 77 -1.52 -11.25 26.87
CA GLN A 77 -2.68 -10.45 27.23
C GLN A 77 -2.48 -8.96 26.90
N GLU A 78 -1.30 -8.41 27.19
CA GLU A 78 -0.95 -7.03 26.84
C GLU A 78 -0.92 -6.83 25.31
N THR A 79 -0.39 -7.79 24.56
CA THR A 79 -0.40 -7.69 23.09
C THR A 79 -1.81 -7.79 22.50
N ALA A 80 -2.69 -8.60 23.10
CA ALA A 80 -4.11 -8.64 22.75
C ALA A 80 -4.82 -7.30 23.07
N GLN A 81 -4.50 -6.66 24.19
CA GLN A 81 -5.02 -5.32 24.52
C GLN A 81 -4.65 -4.27 23.48
N ALA A 82 -3.37 -4.24 23.09
CA ALA A 82 -2.89 -3.33 22.05
C ALA A 82 -3.54 -3.61 20.69
N PHE A 83 -3.72 -4.87 20.34
CA PHE A 83 -4.45 -5.26 19.13
C PHE A 83 -5.88 -4.71 19.15
N VAL A 84 -6.64 -4.92 20.24
CA VAL A 84 -8.03 -4.44 20.32
C VAL A 84 -8.09 -2.91 20.28
N ALA A 85 -7.20 -2.21 21.00
CA ALA A 85 -7.16 -0.75 20.97
C ALA A 85 -6.88 -0.20 19.55
N SER A 86 -6.06 -0.91 18.77
CA SER A 86 -5.71 -0.53 17.38
C SER A 86 -6.83 -0.73 16.35
N LEU A 87 -7.97 -1.28 16.75
CA LEU A 87 -9.14 -1.39 15.87
C LEU A 87 -9.77 -0.01 15.66
N TRP A 88 -9.69 0.89 16.64
CA TRP A 88 -10.18 2.26 16.49
C TRP A 88 -9.32 3.33 17.16
N SER A 89 -9.14 3.26 18.49
CA SER A 89 -8.60 4.37 19.29
C SER A 89 -7.10 4.56 19.19
N ALA A 90 -6.33 3.48 19.04
CA ALA A 90 -4.88 3.51 18.92
C ALA A 90 -4.43 3.43 17.45
N PRO A 91 -3.23 3.94 17.12
CA PRO A 91 -2.66 3.79 15.77
C PRO A 91 -2.55 2.32 15.34
N MET A 92 -2.76 2.04 14.05
CA MET A 92 -2.82 0.66 13.54
C MET A 92 -1.51 -0.12 13.70
N ILE A 93 -0.37 0.57 13.87
CA ILE A 93 0.92 -0.07 14.12
C ILE A 93 0.86 -1.05 15.30
N TRP A 94 0.06 -0.75 16.33
CA TRP A 94 -0.10 -1.56 17.55
C TRP A 94 -0.62 -2.98 17.29
N ARG A 95 -1.22 -3.27 16.13
CA ARG A 95 -1.56 -4.65 15.71
C ARG A 95 -0.34 -5.56 15.66
N SER A 96 0.81 -4.99 15.28
CA SER A 96 2.07 -5.73 15.08
C SER A 96 2.62 -6.32 16.38
N LEU A 97 2.16 -5.85 17.54
CA LEU A 97 2.63 -6.35 18.83
C LEU A 97 2.20 -7.82 19.03
N LEU A 98 0.96 -8.14 18.68
CA LEU A 98 0.42 -9.49 18.81
C LEU A 98 1.09 -10.46 17.84
N THR A 99 1.19 -10.09 16.56
CA THR A 99 1.87 -10.94 15.56
C THR A 99 3.35 -11.10 15.87
N GLY A 100 4.05 -10.02 16.23
CA GLY A 100 5.46 -10.06 16.63
C GLY A 100 5.70 -10.98 17.81
N LYS A 101 4.84 -10.93 18.84
CA LYS A 101 4.91 -11.83 20.00
C LYS A 101 4.74 -13.30 19.63
N LEU A 102 3.72 -13.61 18.80
CA LEU A 102 3.45 -14.99 18.40
C LEU A 102 4.51 -15.55 17.45
N ILE A 103 5.03 -14.74 16.54
CA ILE A 103 6.17 -15.12 15.69
C ILE A 103 7.40 -15.39 16.57
N ALA A 104 7.75 -14.47 17.47
CA ALA A 104 8.92 -14.61 18.34
C ALA A 104 8.85 -15.86 19.22
N ALA A 105 7.66 -16.20 19.72
CA ALA A 105 7.44 -17.37 20.56
C ALA A 105 7.45 -18.70 19.80
N SER A 106 7.11 -18.68 18.50
CA SER A 106 6.97 -19.90 17.70
C SER A 106 8.17 -20.18 16.79
N ILE A 107 8.90 -19.14 16.36
CA ILE A 107 10.02 -19.26 15.42
C ILE A 107 11.12 -20.18 15.97
N PRO A 108 11.46 -21.29 15.28
CA PRO A 108 12.48 -22.22 15.74
C PRO A 108 13.86 -21.60 15.61
N ASP A 109 14.80 -22.10 16.41
CA ASP A 109 16.22 -21.87 16.13
C ASP A 109 16.57 -22.45 14.76
N HIS A 110 17.11 -21.60 13.89
CA HIS A 110 17.55 -22.02 12.57
C HIS A 110 18.67 -21.10 12.08
N LYS A 111 19.48 -21.64 11.17
CA LYS A 111 20.45 -20.87 10.40
C LYS A 111 19.79 -20.30 9.16
N TYR A 112 20.33 -19.18 8.67
CA TYR A 112 19.91 -18.63 7.39
C TYR A 112 19.94 -19.68 6.26
N ARG A 113 18.80 -19.84 5.58
CA ARG A 113 18.63 -20.78 4.47
C ARG A 113 17.91 -20.09 3.31
N PRO A 114 18.63 -19.46 2.37
CA PRO A 114 18.00 -18.75 1.26
C PRO A 114 17.30 -19.67 0.27
N TYR A 115 16.35 -19.14 -0.49
CA TYR A 115 15.93 -19.77 -1.74
C TYR A 115 17.07 -19.79 -2.78
N PRO A 116 17.08 -20.73 -3.74
CA PRO A 116 18.06 -20.72 -4.82
C PRO A 116 18.01 -19.44 -5.68
N SER A 117 16.86 -18.78 -5.76
CA SER A 117 16.60 -17.64 -6.64
C SER A 117 16.34 -16.32 -5.90
N SER A 118 16.49 -16.26 -4.58
CA SER A 118 16.29 -15.03 -3.79
C SER A 118 17.07 -15.05 -2.48
N HIS A 119 17.20 -13.88 -1.85
CA HIS A 119 17.87 -13.72 -0.55
C HIS A 119 16.90 -13.87 0.63
N LYS A 120 15.69 -14.36 0.37
CA LYS A 120 14.71 -14.65 1.41
C LYS A 120 15.00 -15.99 2.07
N CYS A 121 15.01 -16.01 3.40
CA CYS A 121 15.11 -17.24 4.16
C CYS A 121 13.86 -18.12 3.96
N GLN A 122 14.02 -19.38 3.56
CA GLN A 122 12.93 -20.34 3.38
C GLN A 122 12.17 -20.63 4.68
N ILE A 123 12.82 -20.43 5.83
CA ILE A 123 12.25 -20.74 7.15
C ILE A 123 11.45 -19.55 7.68
N CYS A 124 12.07 -18.38 7.78
CA CYS A 124 11.45 -17.22 8.43
C CYS A 124 10.99 -16.11 7.47
N GLY A 125 11.40 -16.16 6.19
CA GLY A 125 11.00 -15.17 5.19
C GLY A 125 11.83 -13.89 5.17
N LEU A 126 12.76 -13.72 6.11
CA LEU A 126 13.62 -12.55 6.18
C LEU A 126 14.51 -12.45 4.93
N ASP A 127 14.44 -11.30 4.25
CA ASP A 127 15.37 -10.90 3.20
C ASP A 127 16.54 -10.13 3.82
N VAL A 128 17.77 -10.49 3.48
CA VAL A 128 19.00 -9.88 4.05
C VAL A 128 19.78 -9.04 3.04
N ASN A 129 19.39 -9.03 1.77
CA ASN A 129 20.13 -8.30 0.74
C ASN A 129 19.45 -6.99 0.35
N ASP A 130 18.12 -6.98 0.39
CA ASP A 130 17.34 -5.80 0.04
C ASP A 130 17.43 -4.73 1.13
N GLY A 131 17.76 -3.50 0.72
CA GLY A 131 17.69 -2.34 1.59
C GLY A 131 16.22 -2.06 1.92
N VAL A 132 15.90 -1.99 3.21
CA VAL A 132 14.55 -1.70 3.70
C VAL A 132 14.48 -0.24 4.13
N ASP A 133 13.66 0.56 3.44
CA ASP A 133 13.36 1.93 3.86
C ASP A 133 12.50 1.89 5.14
N THR A 134 13.15 2.21 6.26
CA THR A 134 12.54 2.14 7.60
C THR A 134 11.40 3.15 7.80
N SER A 135 11.45 4.30 7.12
CA SER A 135 10.45 5.36 7.20
C SER A 135 9.23 5.04 6.35
N LEU A 136 9.43 4.41 5.19
CA LEU A 136 8.35 3.88 4.36
C LEU A 136 7.62 2.75 5.10
N GLN A 137 8.38 1.88 5.74
CA GLN A 137 7.87 0.81 6.58
C GLN A 137 7.04 1.33 7.77
N TRP A 138 7.50 2.39 8.44
CA TRP A 138 6.72 3.06 9.48
C TRP A 138 5.42 3.65 8.92
N TYR A 139 5.50 4.38 7.80
CA TYR A 139 4.33 4.95 7.12
C TYR A 139 3.28 3.88 6.78
N TRP A 140 3.68 2.73 6.22
CA TRP A 140 2.77 1.63 5.91
C TRP A 140 2.13 1.04 7.16
N ARG A 141 2.88 0.82 8.25
CA ARG A 141 2.29 0.30 9.48
C ARG A 141 1.28 1.26 10.12
N MET A 142 1.54 2.56 10.03
CA MET A 142 0.64 3.58 10.53
C MET A 142 -0.64 3.73 9.71
N THR A 143 -0.63 3.34 8.42
CA THR A 143 -1.75 3.59 7.48
C THR A 143 -2.45 2.33 6.98
N ASN A 144 -1.81 1.17 7.06
CA ASN A 144 -2.31 -0.10 6.56
C ASN A 144 -2.45 -1.16 7.67
N GLY A 145 -1.51 -1.22 8.63
CA GLY A 145 -1.57 -2.12 9.77
C GLY A 145 -0.29 -2.93 10.00
N THR A 146 -0.40 -4.25 9.93
CA THR A 146 0.65 -5.19 10.36
C THR A 146 1.68 -5.43 9.23
N PRO A 147 2.96 -5.71 9.53
CA PRO A 147 3.86 -6.27 8.53
C PRO A 147 3.30 -7.59 7.97
N LEU A 148 2.85 -7.55 6.71
CA LEU A 148 2.26 -8.71 6.03
C LEU A 148 3.28 -9.83 5.83
N ASP A 149 2.77 -11.03 5.52
CA ASP A 149 3.56 -12.24 5.31
C ASP A 149 4.47 -12.64 6.49
N GLY A 150 4.23 -12.06 7.68
CA GLY A 150 5.09 -12.28 8.84
C GLY A 150 6.50 -11.74 8.64
N ASP A 151 6.66 -10.62 7.92
CA ASP A 151 7.95 -9.94 7.71
C ASP A 151 8.68 -9.70 9.04
N ILE A 152 9.73 -10.48 9.28
CA ILE A 152 10.46 -10.52 10.54
C ILE A 152 11.11 -9.17 10.84
N PHE A 153 11.71 -8.52 9.85
CA PHE A 153 12.36 -7.24 10.09
C PHE A 153 11.34 -6.12 10.27
N GLY A 154 10.24 -6.15 9.50
CA GLY A 154 9.09 -5.27 9.71
C GLY A 154 8.54 -5.35 11.14
N HIS A 155 8.47 -6.55 11.72
CA HIS A 155 8.06 -6.73 13.12
C HIS A 155 9.09 -6.20 14.12
N VAL A 156 10.39 -6.39 13.88
CA VAL A 156 11.44 -5.77 14.72
C VAL A 156 11.30 -4.25 14.73
N LEU A 157 11.13 -3.62 13.56
CA LEU A 157 10.93 -2.17 13.45
C LEU A 157 9.67 -1.72 14.20
N ALA A 158 8.56 -2.46 14.07
CA ALA A 158 7.32 -2.15 14.78
C ALA A 158 7.47 -2.27 16.31
N LEU A 159 8.13 -3.33 16.79
CA LEU A 159 8.33 -3.55 18.21
C LEU A 159 9.33 -2.55 18.81
N ARG A 160 10.33 -2.08 18.06
CA ARG A 160 11.20 -0.96 18.48
C ARG A 160 10.41 0.31 18.72
N GLU A 161 9.50 0.65 17.81
CA GLU A 161 8.61 1.81 17.93
C GLU A 161 7.76 1.71 19.20
N MET A 162 7.13 0.56 19.43
CA MET A 162 6.30 0.33 20.62
C MET A 162 7.13 0.31 21.91
N ALA A 163 8.35 -0.21 21.86
CA ALA A 163 9.28 -0.22 22.98
C ALA A 163 9.77 1.18 23.38
N ALA A 164 9.69 2.14 22.46
CA ALA A 164 10.00 3.55 22.70
C ALA A 164 8.78 4.35 23.19
N SER A 165 7.57 3.79 23.08
CA SER A 165 6.35 4.41 23.61
C SER A 165 6.28 4.30 25.12
N GLU A 166 5.79 5.35 25.78
CA GLU A 166 5.71 5.42 27.25
C GLU A 166 4.60 4.54 27.83
N GLU A 167 3.52 4.31 27.07
CA GLU A 167 2.33 3.61 27.57
C GLU A 167 1.77 2.60 26.55
N LEU A 168 1.39 1.42 27.05
CA LEU A 168 0.62 0.44 26.29
C LEU A 168 -0.83 0.96 26.12
N PRO A 169 -1.39 1.00 24.90
CA PRO A 169 -2.74 1.47 24.70
C PRO A 169 -3.76 0.53 25.34
N VAL A 170 -4.74 1.11 26.03
CA VAL A 170 -5.82 0.38 26.70
C VAL A 170 -7.10 0.50 25.85
N PRO A 171 -7.73 -0.63 25.46
CA PRO A 171 -8.92 -0.58 24.63
C PRO A 171 -10.12 0.00 25.37
N ASN A 172 -10.76 0.98 24.75
CA ASN A 172 -12.01 1.57 25.23
C ASN A 172 -13.22 0.68 24.87
N GLU A 173 -14.43 1.12 25.23
CA GLU A 173 -15.65 0.36 24.96
C GLU A 173 -15.91 0.17 23.45
N TYR A 174 -15.65 1.19 22.65
CA TYR A 174 -15.83 1.13 21.19
C TYR A 174 -14.84 0.18 20.53
N ASP A 175 -13.59 0.11 20.99
CA ASP A 175 -12.60 -0.87 20.53
C ASP A 175 -13.06 -2.31 20.81
N ARG A 176 -13.58 -2.56 22.02
CA ARG A 176 -14.10 -3.87 22.44
C ARG A 176 -15.33 -4.26 21.63
N TRP A 177 -16.25 -3.32 21.42
CA TRP A 177 -17.39 -3.52 20.53
C TRP A 177 -16.93 -3.82 19.11
N THR A 178 -15.91 -3.11 18.60
CA THR A 178 -15.38 -3.31 17.26
C THR A 178 -14.81 -4.71 17.08
N LEU A 179 -14.08 -5.24 18.06
CA LEU A 179 -13.64 -6.65 18.06
C LEU A 179 -14.84 -7.60 17.91
N ARG A 180 -15.87 -7.44 18.75
CA ARG A 180 -17.08 -8.27 18.72
C ARG A 180 -17.83 -8.14 17.39
N ALA A 181 -17.94 -6.94 16.85
CA ALA A 181 -18.58 -6.67 15.57
C ALA A 181 -17.83 -7.35 14.42
N VAL A 182 -16.49 -7.30 14.39
CA VAL A 182 -15.67 -8.02 13.41
C VAL A 182 -15.94 -9.52 13.49
N LEU A 183 -15.90 -10.11 14.70
CA LEU A 183 -16.16 -11.53 14.91
C LEU A 183 -17.58 -11.92 14.49
N THR A 184 -18.57 -11.11 14.85
CA THR A 184 -19.98 -11.31 14.48
C THR A 184 -20.15 -11.33 12.96
N VAL A 185 -19.55 -10.38 12.24
CA VAL A 185 -19.61 -10.36 10.77
C VAL A 185 -19.00 -11.63 10.20
N LEU A 186 -17.84 -12.06 10.71
CA LEU A 186 -17.12 -13.24 10.22
C LEU A 186 -17.90 -14.54 10.47
N ARG A 187 -18.52 -14.71 11.65
CA ARG A 187 -19.36 -15.88 11.99
C ARG A 187 -20.60 -15.98 11.11
N ASN A 188 -21.16 -14.84 10.68
CA ASN A 188 -22.40 -14.77 9.92
C ASN A 188 -22.19 -14.72 8.39
N LEU A 189 -20.96 -14.88 7.90
CA LEU A 189 -20.70 -14.93 6.47
C LEU A 189 -21.39 -16.15 5.83
N PRO A 190 -21.97 -16.03 4.63
CA PRO A 190 -22.46 -17.18 3.88
C PRO A 190 -21.35 -18.22 3.70
N PRO A 191 -21.62 -19.54 3.74
CA PRO A 191 -20.60 -20.56 3.53
C PRO A 191 -19.79 -20.35 2.23
N LYS A 192 -18.51 -20.74 2.24
CA LYS A 192 -17.55 -20.58 1.14
C LYS A 192 -17.20 -19.13 0.77
N THR A 193 -17.49 -18.17 1.63
CA THR A 193 -17.06 -16.78 1.45
C THR A 193 -15.55 -16.68 1.64
N ARG A 194 -14.85 -16.24 0.58
CA ARG A 194 -13.40 -16.02 0.59
C ARG A 194 -13.02 -14.69 1.24
N TYR A 195 -11.77 -14.56 1.66
CA TYR A 195 -11.22 -13.39 2.35
C TYR A 195 -11.53 -12.05 1.65
N SER A 196 -11.51 -11.99 0.32
CA SER A 196 -11.80 -10.77 -0.43
C SER A 196 -13.22 -10.27 -0.20
N LYS A 197 -14.19 -11.19 -0.06
CA LYS A 197 -15.60 -10.88 0.23
C LYS A 197 -15.86 -10.69 1.72
N ALA A 198 -15.10 -11.35 2.59
CA ALA A 198 -15.10 -11.05 4.01
C ALA A 198 -14.64 -9.59 4.25
N ALA A 199 -13.58 -9.14 3.59
CA ALA A 199 -13.11 -7.75 3.67
C ALA A 199 -14.15 -6.73 3.17
N ASP A 200 -14.85 -7.05 2.08
CA ASP A 200 -15.97 -6.23 1.58
C ASP A 200 -17.10 -6.13 2.62
N ALA A 201 -17.43 -7.23 3.30
CA ALA A 201 -18.45 -7.27 4.35
C ALA A 201 -18.06 -6.43 5.57
N LEU A 202 -16.84 -6.58 6.10
CA LEU A 202 -16.33 -5.77 7.21
C LEU A 202 -16.30 -4.28 6.87
N LYS A 203 -15.88 -3.95 5.64
CA LYS A 203 -15.86 -2.56 5.15
C LYS A 203 -17.25 -1.96 5.05
N LYS A 204 -18.25 -2.73 4.63
CA LYS A 204 -19.64 -2.26 4.51
C LYS A 204 -20.15 -1.74 5.86
N GLU A 205 -19.79 -2.42 6.94
CA GLU A 205 -20.17 -2.07 8.32
C GLU A 205 -19.29 -0.94 8.92
N GLN A 206 -18.24 -0.51 8.21
CA GLN A 206 -17.31 0.57 8.59
C GLN A 206 -16.68 0.33 9.96
N LEU A 207 -16.19 -0.89 10.20
CA LEU A 207 -15.65 -1.32 11.49
C LEU A 207 -14.23 -0.80 11.78
N LEU A 208 -13.59 -0.10 10.84
CA LEU A 208 -12.28 0.53 11.04
C LEU A 208 -12.36 2.02 10.68
N PRO A 209 -11.45 2.88 11.18
CA PRO A 209 -11.46 4.32 10.90
C PRO A 209 -10.94 4.67 9.49
N THR A 210 -11.27 3.85 8.50
CA THR A 210 -10.93 4.00 7.08
C THR A 210 -11.94 3.29 6.19
N LYS A 211 -12.10 3.78 4.96
CA LYS A 211 -12.93 3.15 3.92
C LYS A 211 -12.11 2.33 2.91
N LYS A 212 -10.81 2.19 3.13
CA LYS A 212 -9.91 1.50 2.21
C LYS A 212 -9.98 -0.01 2.43
N VAL A 213 -10.40 -0.74 1.40
CA VAL A 213 -10.65 -2.19 1.49
C VAL A 213 -9.39 -2.99 1.84
N TYR A 214 -8.21 -2.52 1.44
CA TYR A 214 -6.97 -3.22 1.71
C TYR A 214 -6.65 -3.27 3.22
N VAL A 215 -7.08 -2.28 4.02
CA VAL A 215 -6.87 -2.30 5.49
C VAL A 215 -7.71 -3.39 6.15
N TYR A 216 -8.89 -3.68 5.59
CA TYR A 216 -9.70 -4.80 6.04
C TYR A 216 -9.09 -6.14 5.61
N ARG A 217 -8.41 -6.20 4.45
CA ARG A 217 -7.66 -7.40 4.05
C ARG A 217 -6.45 -7.63 4.97
N ASP A 218 -5.70 -6.59 5.31
CA ASP A 218 -4.59 -6.62 6.26
C ASP A 218 -5.03 -7.13 7.65
N LEU A 219 -6.20 -6.69 8.12
CA LEU A 219 -6.80 -7.22 9.35
C LEU A 219 -7.09 -8.72 9.24
N LEU A 220 -7.63 -9.21 8.12
CA LEU A 220 -7.88 -10.64 7.93
C LEU A 220 -6.57 -11.44 7.85
N GLU A 221 -5.53 -10.90 7.21
CA GLU A 221 -4.19 -11.52 7.17
C GLU A 221 -3.58 -11.59 8.57
N THR A 222 -3.75 -10.53 9.36
CA THR A 222 -3.35 -10.50 10.76
C THR A 222 -4.09 -11.57 11.56
N LEU A 223 -5.42 -11.63 11.45
CA LEU A 223 -6.25 -12.63 12.14
C LEU A 223 -5.91 -14.07 11.72
N ALA A 224 -5.57 -14.30 10.45
CA ALA A 224 -5.11 -15.60 9.98
C ALA A 224 -3.73 -15.95 10.54
N LEU A 225 -2.78 -15.01 10.48
CA LEU A 225 -1.41 -15.21 10.95
C LEU A 225 -1.37 -15.56 12.45
N VAL A 226 -2.22 -14.92 13.28
CA VAL A 226 -2.29 -15.22 14.71
C VAL A 226 -3.08 -16.50 15.02
N GLY A 227 -3.82 -17.06 14.05
CA GLY A 227 -4.55 -18.33 14.20
C GLY A 227 -6.05 -18.22 14.51
N ILE A 228 -6.69 -17.08 14.25
CA ILE A 228 -8.15 -16.92 14.32
C ILE A 228 -8.82 -17.37 13.02
N LEU A 229 -8.23 -17.01 11.88
CA LEU A 229 -8.69 -17.39 10.53
C LEU A 229 -7.71 -18.38 9.90
N ASP A 230 -7.49 -19.50 10.58
CA ASP A 230 -6.60 -20.56 10.13
C ASP A 230 -7.37 -21.79 9.62
N THR A 231 -6.61 -22.81 9.22
CA THR A 231 -7.16 -24.10 8.80
C THR A 231 -6.41 -25.21 9.53
N PRO A 232 -6.99 -26.40 9.73
CA PRO A 232 -6.28 -27.52 10.35
C PRO A 232 -4.95 -27.86 9.65
N GLU A 233 -4.91 -27.72 8.32
CA GLU A 233 -3.72 -28.00 7.49
C GLU A 233 -2.73 -26.84 7.42
N GLN A 234 -3.18 -25.61 7.68
CA GLN A 234 -2.38 -24.39 7.67
C GLN A 234 -2.64 -23.63 8.98
N PRO A 235 -2.03 -24.05 10.10
CA PRO A 235 -2.28 -23.44 11.40
C PRO A 235 -1.62 -22.05 11.50
N GLY A 236 -2.25 -21.16 12.28
CA GLY A 236 -1.64 -19.88 12.65
C GLY A 236 -0.58 -20.01 13.75
N MET A 237 0.16 -18.92 13.99
CA MET A 237 1.37 -18.90 14.81
C MET A 237 1.15 -19.24 16.30
N ILE A 238 -0.07 -19.09 16.83
CA ILE A 238 -0.38 -19.53 18.20
C ILE A 238 -0.44 -21.06 18.34
N THR A 239 -0.70 -21.76 17.24
CA THR A 239 -0.79 -23.22 17.20
C THR A 239 0.57 -23.82 16.87
N ALA A 240 1.18 -23.37 15.78
CA ALA A 240 2.48 -23.87 15.33
C ALA A 240 3.18 -22.85 14.41
N PHE A 241 4.51 -22.89 14.39
CA PHE A 241 5.27 -22.14 13.40
C PHE A 241 5.19 -22.81 12.04
N THR A 242 4.62 -22.10 11.07
CA THR A 242 4.59 -22.51 9.67
C THR A 242 5.68 -21.73 8.93
N SER A 243 6.64 -22.44 8.33
CA SER A 243 7.76 -21.83 7.63
C SER A 243 7.29 -20.90 6.51
N TYR A 244 8.08 -19.89 6.19
CA TYR A 244 7.78 -18.99 5.07
C TYR A 244 7.56 -19.77 3.78
N ALA A 245 8.36 -20.81 3.50
CA ALA A 245 8.18 -21.62 2.32
C ALA A 245 6.86 -22.40 2.24
N GLU A 246 6.32 -22.82 3.39
CA GLU A 246 5.00 -23.44 3.43
C GLU A 246 3.89 -22.38 3.32
N ARG A 247 4.02 -21.25 4.03
CA ARG A 247 3.07 -20.14 3.94
C ARG A 247 3.03 -19.50 2.55
N ASP A 248 4.14 -19.56 1.83
CA ASP A 248 4.26 -19.00 0.49
C ASP A 248 3.71 -19.90 -0.63
N LYS A 249 3.26 -21.12 -0.31
CA LYS A 249 2.45 -21.89 -1.27
C LYS A 249 1.16 -21.11 -1.57
N ARG A 250 0.48 -21.43 -2.66
CA ARG A 250 -0.83 -20.84 -2.98
C ARG A 250 -1.74 -21.91 -3.59
N PRO A 251 -3.06 -21.85 -3.35
CA PRO A 251 -4.00 -22.76 -4.01
C PRO A 251 -4.05 -22.56 -5.53
N ASN A 252 -3.74 -21.35 -6.03
CA ASN A 252 -3.52 -21.05 -7.45
C ASN A 252 -2.85 -19.67 -7.61
N THR A 253 -2.43 -19.35 -8.83
CA THR A 253 -1.68 -18.12 -9.17
C THR A 253 -2.45 -16.81 -9.01
N ARG A 254 -3.78 -16.83 -8.80
CA ARG A 254 -4.59 -15.62 -8.62
C ARG A 254 -4.79 -15.23 -7.16
N VAL A 255 -4.28 -16.04 -6.23
CA VAL A 255 -4.40 -15.78 -4.79
C VAL A 255 -3.11 -15.15 -4.29
N GLU A 256 -3.19 -13.88 -3.88
CA GLU A 256 -2.03 -13.07 -3.47
C GLU A 256 -1.66 -13.32 -2.00
N VAL A 257 -2.64 -13.39 -1.10
CA VAL A 257 -2.42 -13.58 0.36
C VAL A 257 -1.77 -14.92 0.70
N GLN A 258 -0.92 -14.96 1.72
CA GLN A 258 -0.24 -16.18 2.20
C GLN A 258 -1.12 -17.07 3.07
N ALA A 259 -0.59 -18.24 3.44
CA ALA A 259 -1.20 -19.11 4.44
C ALA A 259 -1.12 -18.43 5.81
N PRO A 260 -2.13 -18.62 6.69
CA PRO A 260 -3.29 -19.50 6.49
C PRO A 260 -4.40 -18.96 5.58
N LEU A 261 -4.52 -17.64 5.42
CA LEU A 261 -5.70 -16.99 4.84
C LEU A 261 -6.04 -17.45 3.42
N ALA A 262 -5.03 -17.78 2.61
CA ALA A 262 -5.24 -18.24 1.24
C ALA A 262 -6.06 -19.53 1.12
N TRP A 263 -6.09 -20.36 2.17
CA TRP A 263 -6.83 -21.63 2.23
C TRP A 263 -8.12 -21.51 3.02
N TRP A 264 -8.31 -20.40 3.72
CA TRP A 264 -9.48 -20.14 4.53
C TRP A 264 -10.70 -19.76 3.67
N ASP A 265 -11.87 -20.22 4.10
CA ASP A 265 -13.16 -19.62 3.78
C ASP A 265 -14.11 -19.76 4.95
N SER A 266 -15.21 -19.00 4.93
CA SER A 266 -16.18 -18.97 6.01
C SER A 266 -16.83 -20.32 6.36
N SER A 267 -16.69 -21.37 5.54
CA SER A 267 -17.15 -22.72 5.93
C SER A 267 -16.29 -23.33 7.03
N ILE A 268 -15.02 -22.91 7.12
CA ILE A 268 -14.11 -23.28 8.20
C ILE A 268 -14.43 -22.46 9.46
N GLY A 269 -14.84 -21.20 9.27
CA GLY A 269 -15.25 -20.32 10.35
C GLY A 269 -14.07 -19.75 11.14
N ILE A 270 -14.34 -19.30 12.36
CA ILE A 270 -13.32 -18.81 13.30
C ILE A 270 -12.86 -19.97 14.17
N ASN A 271 -11.55 -20.04 14.42
CA ASN A 271 -10.99 -20.94 15.41
C ASN A 271 -11.26 -20.42 16.84
N GLU A 272 -12.37 -20.86 17.43
CA GLU A 272 -12.84 -20.39 18.75
C GLU A 272 -11.88 -20.76 19.89
N ASP A 273 -11.17 -21.88 19.79
CA ASP A 273 -10.16 -22.27 20.78
C ASP A 273 -9.01 -21.27 20.80
N ASN A 274 -8.47 -20.92 19.64
CA ASN A 274 -7.43 -19.91 19.52
C ASN A 274 -7.93 -18.51 19.88
N LEU A 275 -9.17 -18.18 19.54
CA LEU A 275 -9.82 -16.93 19.96
C LEU A 275 -9.83 -16.80 21.48
N SER A 276 -10.28 -17.85 22.18
CA SER A 276 -10.33 -17.86 23.65
C SER A 276 -8.93 -17.76 24.29
N ARG A 277 -7.91 -18.34 23.66
CA ARG A 277 -6.52 -18.28 24.15
C ARG A 277 -5.91 -16.88 23.99
N ILE A 278 -6.11 -16.24 22.83
CA ILE A 278 -5.56 -14.92 22.53
C ILE A 278 -6.31 -13.83 23.29
N PHE A 279 -7.64 -13.85 23.21
CA PHE A 279 -8.51 -12.80 23.73
C PHE A 279 -9.22 -13.21 25.03
N SER A 280 -8.57 -14.02 25.87
CA SER A 280 -9.13 -14.54 27.14
C SER A 280 -9.67 -13.46 28.09
N GLY A 281 -9.16 -12.22 28.00
CA GLY A 281 -9.63 -11.07 28.77
C GLY A 281 -10.74 -10.23 28.10
N PHE A 282 -11.33 -10.70 27.01
CA PHE A 282 -12.35 -9.98 26.24
C PHE A 282 -13.62 -10.81 26.10
N ASP A 283 -14.76 -10.13 26.10
CA ASP A 283 -15.99 -10.69 25.59
C ASP A 283 -15.90 -10.79 24.06
N CYS A 284 -15.96 -12.00 23.54
CA CYS A 284 -15.93 -12.31 22.11
C CYS A 284 -17.27 -12.85 21.60
N SER A 285 -18.35 -12.68 22.36
CA SER A 285 -19.70 -13.06 21.93
C SER A 285 -20.22 -12.14 20.82
N ASP A 286 -21.21 -12.64 20.09
CA ASP A 286 -21.87 -11.86 19.04
C ASP A 286 -22.50 -10.58 19.59
N VAL A 287 -22.57 -9.56 18.75
CA VAL A 287 -23.18 -8.27 19.08
C VAL A 287 -24.11 -7.81 17.96
N SER A 288 -25.15 -7.05 18.30
CA SER A 288 -25.90 -6.33 17.28
C SER A 288 -25.03 -5.25 16.65
N LEU A 289 -24.97 -5.22 15.32
CA LEU A 289 -24.22 -4.19 14.59
C LEU A 289 -24.91 -2.81 14.64
N GLU A 290 -26.18 -2.79 15.05
CA GLU A 290 -26.97 -1.57 15.27
C GLU A 290 -26.68 -0.94 16.65
N ASP A 291 -26.26 -1.75 17.63
CA ASP A 291 -26.03 -1.33 19.01
C ASP A 291 -24.59 -0.84 19.21
N LYS A 292 -24.24 0.27 18.56
CA LYS A 292 -22.91 0.90 18.71
C LYS A 292 -22.81 1.63 20.06
N PRO A 293 -21.67 1.54 20.76
CA PRO A 293 -21.45 2.33 21.97
C PRO A 293 -21.52 3.84 21.67
N GLU A 294 -22.13 4.59 22.58
CA GLU A 294 -22.24 6.05 22.50
C GLU A 294 -21.32 6.74 23.53
N PRO A 295 -20.61 7.82 23.17
CA PRO A 295 -20.61 8.43 21.83
C PRO A 295 -19.83 7.59 20.82
N ASN A 296 -20.34 7.48 19.58
CA ASN A 296 -19.56 6.92 18.47
C ASN A 296 -18.35 7.82 18.15
N PRO A 297 -17.11 7.38 18.42
CA PRO A 297 -15.92 8.21 18.27
C PRO A 297 -15.69 8.58 16.80
N PRO A 298 -15.65 9.87 16.43
CA PRO A 298 -15.46 10.28 15.05
C PRO A 298 -14.14 9.75 14.46
N ALA A 299 -14.19 9.18 13.25
CA ALA A 299 -12.96 8.67 12.60
C ALA A 299 -11.89 9.77 12.44
N ILE A 300 -12.30 11.04 12.26
CA ILE A 300 -11.42 12.21 12.18
C ILE A 300 -10.52 12.40 13.40
N ASP A 301 -10.92 11.88 14.56
CA ASP A 301 -10.16 11.99 15.82
C ASP A 301 -9.09 10.88 15.94
N THR A 302 -9.14 9.88 15.07
CA THR A 302 -8.10 8.83 14.99
C THR A 302 -6.95 9.28 14.07
N VAL A 303 -5.75 8.73 14.26
CA VAL A 303 -4.60 9.04 13.39
C VAL A 303 -4.90 8.76 11.91
N VAL A 304 -5.54 7.62 11.60
CA VAL A 304 -5.83 7.23 10.22
C VAL A 304 -6.94 8.08 9.60
N GLY A 305 -8.03 8.36 10.33
CA GLY A 305 -9.09 9.21 9.79
C GLY A 305 -8.68 10.69 9.69
N ALA A 306 -7.84 11.20 10.61
CA ALA A 306 -7.18 12.50 10.49
C ALA A 306 -6.27 12.54 9.25
N PHE A 307 -5.50 11.48 9.02
CA PHE A 307 -4.68 11.35 7.81
C PHE A 307 -5.53 11.30 6.53
N GLU A 308 -6.65 10.59 6.49
CA GLU A 308 -7.48 10.51 5.28
C GLU A 308 -8.26 11.80 4.99
N SER A 309 -8.67 12.52 6.02
CA SER A 309 -9.44 13.77 5.90
C SER A 309 -8.59 14.99 5.54
N ARG A 310 -7.35 15.08 6.03
CA ARG A 310 -6.43 16.16 5.68
C ARG A 310 -6.09 16.05 4.19
N ARG A 311 -6.36 17.12 3.43
CA ARG A 311 -5.95 17.20 2.02
C ARG A 311 -4.43 16.99 1.91
N SER A 312 -3.99 16.25 0.91
CA SER A 312 -2.55 16.05 0.64
C SER A 312 -1.85 17.42 0.54
N VAL A 313 -0.63 17.53 1.09
CA VAL A 313 0.20 18.76 1.06
C VAL A 313 0.42 19.28 -0.36
N ARG A 314 0.25 18.40 -1.37
CA ARG A 314 0.06 18.81 -2.76
C ARG A 314 -1.15 19.74 -2.86
N ALA A 315 -0.89 21.05 -2.75
CA ALA A 315 -1.47 21.99 -3.67
C ALA A 315 -1.10 21.47 -5.05
N LYS A 316 -1.89 20.53 -5.59
CA LYS A 316 -1.76 20.08 -6.99
C LYS A 316 -1.68 21.37 -7.77
N ALA A 317 -0.49 21.75 -8.27
CA ALA A 317 -0.32 22.87 -9.16
C ALA A 317 -1.46 22.73 -10.17
N LYS A 318 -2.43 23.65 -10.09
CA LYS A 318 -3.77 23.46 -10.66
C LYS A 318 -3.53 23.04 -12.08
N VAL A 319 -3.84 21.79 -12.43
CA VAL A 319 -3.77 21.34 -13.82
C VAL A 319 -4.60 22.36 -14.60
N PRO A 320 -3.99 23.11 -15.53
CA PRO A 320 -4.70 24.17 -16.22
C PRO A 320 -5.99 23.59 -16.81
N LYS A 321 -7.10 24.31 -16.59
CA LYS A 321 -8.42 23.72 -16.85
C LYS A 321 -8.64 23.43 -18.33
N LYS A 322 -8.09 24.25 -19.24
CA LYS A 322 -8.22 24.11 -20.70
C LYS A 322 -7.08 24.83 -21.43
N SER A 323 -6.61 24.24 -22.54
CA SER A 323 -5.89 24.97 -23.60
C SER A 323 -6.92 25.70 -24.48
N PRO A 324 -6.64 26.92 -24.97
CA PRO A 324 -7.51 27.61 -25.93
C PRO A 324 -7.71 26.79 -27.22
N ASP A 325 -6.71 26.01 -27.62
CA ASP A 325 -6.71 25.19 -28.84
C ASP A 325 -7.29 23.78 -28.64
N ALA A 326 -7.78 23.46 -27.44
CA ALA A 326 -8.38 22.17 -27.13
C ALA A 326 -9.66 21.87 -27.93
N GLY A 327 -10.38 22.91 -28.38
CA GLY A 327 -11.69 22.75 -28.99
C GLY A 327 -12.73 22.07 -28.08
N THR A 328 -13.83 21.60 -28.66
CA THR A 328 -14.91 20.90 -27.94
C THR A 328 -15.37 19.65 -28.70
N GLY A 329 -15.96 18.69 -28.00
CA GLY A 329 -16.47 17.44 -28.58
C GLY A 329 -15.63 16.21 -28.23
N GLU A 330 -16.09 15.04 -28.67
CA GLU A 330 -15.43 13.75 -28.40
C GLU A 330 -14.02 13.69 -29.01
N VAL A 331 -13.19 12.77 -28.49
CA VAL A 331 -11.85 12.48 -29.02
C VAL A 331 -11.91 12.07 -30.48
N GLN A 332 -10.97 12.58 -31.29
CA GLN A 332 -10.88 12.33 -32.73
C GLN A 332 -9.42 12.13 -33.17
N PRO A 333 -9.19 11.44 -34.31
CA PRO A 333 -7.88 11.43 -34.95
C PRO A 333 -7.35 12.85 -35.19
N GLY A 334 -6.07 13.09 -34.90
CA GLY A 334 -5.48 14.43 -34.99
C GLY A 334 -5.55 15.24 -33.68
N ASP A 335 -6.25 14.76 -32.66
CA ASP A 335 -6.22 15.37 -31.34
C ASP A 335 -4.86 15.11 -30.64
N VAL A 336 -4.32 16.13 -29.98
CA VAL A 336 -3.12 16.02 -29.14
C VAL A 336 -3.47 16.35 -27.70
N TYR A 337 -2.96 15.52 -26.78
CA TYR A 337 -3.17 15.65 -25.35
C TYR A 337 -1.86 15.83 -24.61
N ALA A 338 -1.79 16.79 -23.69
CA ALA A 338 -0.75 16.87 -22.69
C ALA A 338 -1.07 15.92 -21.52
N VAL A 339 -0.07 15.14 -21.10
CA VAL A 339 -0.13 14.21 -19.98
C VAL A 339 0.87 14.66 -18.92
N LYS A 340 0.39 14.90 -17.70
CA LYS A 340 1.26 15.21 -16.56
C LYS A 340 1.88 13.92 -16.02
N ALA A 341 3.20 13.78 -16.14
CA ALA A 341 3.98 12.65 -15.67
C ALA A 341 4.01 12.54 -14.13
N LEU A 342 4.67 11.51 -13.59
CA LEU A 342 4.85 11.37 -12.14
C LEU A 342 5.78 12.44 -11.57
N SER A 343 6.90 12.71 -12.23
CA SER A 343 7.86 13.78 -11.92
C SER A 343 7.30 15.20 -11.94
N GLY A 344 6.06 15.39 -12.40
CA GLY A 344 5.41 16.70 -12.51
C GLY A 344 5.59 17.39 -13.86
N SER A 345 6.56 16.96 -14.67
CA SER A 345 6.73 17.37 -16.07
C SER A 345 5.54 16.97 -16.93
N TRP A 346 5.40 17.62 -18.08
CA TRP A 346 4.40 17.35 -19.08
C TRP A 346 5.02 16.72 -20.31
N VAL A 347 4.33 15.73 -20.87
CA VAL A 347 4.63 15.12 -22.17
C VAL A 347 3.36 15.16 -23.02
N THR A 348 3.44 14.85 -24.31
CA THR A 348 2.27 14.90 -25.20
C THR A 348 2.01 13.57 -25.89
N VAL A 349 0.74 13.27 -26.14
CA VAL A 349 0.30 12.10 -26.89
C VAL A 349 -0.60 12.51 -28.05
N TYR A 350 -0.35 11.94 -29.22
CA TYR A 350 -1.14 12.13 -30.44
C TYR A 350 -2.16 11.01 -30.60
N CYS A 351 -3.40 11.34 -30.98
CA CYS A 351 -4.45 10.38 -31.31
C CYS A 351 -4.42 10.03 -32.81
N HIS A 352 -3.99 8.80 -33.14
CA HIS A 352 -3.95 8.29 -34.51
C HIS A 352 -5.31 7.86 -35.03
N GLU A 353 -6.10 7.21 -34.19
CA GLU A 353 -7.36 6.60 -34.58
C GLU A 353 -8.30 6.53 -33.38
N VAL A 354 -9.62 6.55 -33.62
CA VAL A 354 -10.61 6.25 -32.59
C VAL A 354 -11.45 5.04 -33.03
N LYS A 355 -11.42 3.97 -32.23
CA LYS A 355 -12.19 2.73 -32.42
C LYS A 355 -12.92 2.38 -31.14
N ASP A 356 -14.23 2.13 -31.20
CA ASP A 356 -15.05 1.72 -30.05
C ASP A 356 -14.88 2.60 -28.80
N LYS A 357 -14.87 3.93 -28.99
CA LYS A 357 -14.62 4.95 -27.94
C LYS A 357 -13.23 4.90 -27.31
N ARG A 358 -12.28 4.21 -27.94
CA ARG A 358 -10.87 4.14 -27.53
C ARG A 358 -10.01 4.86 -28.54
N ALA A 359 -9.10 5.69 -28.06
CA ALA A 359 -8.12 6.40 -28.88
C ALA A 359 -6.85 5.55 -28.99
N ILE A 360 -6.39 5.27 -30.20
CA ILE A 360 -5.04 4.74 -30.43
C ILE A 360 -4.09 5.92 -30.32
N VAL A 361 -3.29 5.95 -29.26
CA VAL A 361 -2.42 7.07 -28.92
C VAL A 361 -0.96 6.68 -28.92
N GLU A 362 -0.11 7.67 -29.10
CA GLU A 362 1.34 7.53 -29.15
C GLU A 362 2.02 8.77 -28.58
N TYR A 363 3.13 8.59 -27.84
CA TYR A 363 3.90 9.72 -27.32
C TYR A 363 4.57 10.50 -28.44
N LEU A 364 4.52 11.81 -28.31
CA LEU A 364 5.28 12.76 -29.12
C LEU A 364 6.52 13.21 -28.35
N ASP A 365 7.56 13.63 -29.05
CA ASP A 365 8.79 14.13 -28.44
C ASP A 365 8.56 15.42 -27.64
N GLY A 366 9.48 15.71 -26.72
CA GLY A 366 9.44 16.88 -25.85
C GLY A 366 8.96 16.59 -24.43
N VAL A 367 9.67 17.21 -23.49
CA VAL A 367 9.35 17.23 -22.05
C VAL A 367 9.25 18.70 -21.64
N PHE A 368 8.14 19.06 -21.02
CA PHE A 368 7.79 20.45 -20.73
C PHE A 368 7.60 20.65 -19.22
N THR A 369 8.11 21.76 -18.69
CA THR A 369 7.92 22.12 -17.28
C THR A 369 6.46 22.53 -17.00
N ASP A 370 5.84 23.21 -17.96
CA ASP A 370 4.44 23.64 -17.95
C ASP A 370 3.60 22.87 -18.99
N MET A 371 2.27 22.95 -18.87
CA MET A 371 1.37 22.30 -19.84
C MET A 371 1.56 22.95 -21.21
N PRO A 372 2.04 22.22 -22.25
CA PRO A 372 2.35 22.81 -23.54
C PRO A 372 1.08 23.28 -24.26
N GLY A 373 1.19 24.40 -24.96
CA GLY A 373 0.20 24.86 -25.92
C GLY A 373 0.39 24.20 -27.29
N LYS A 374 -0.48 24.54 -28.25
CA LYS A 374 -0.40 24.02 -29.62
C LYS A 374 0.93 24.34 -30.31
N GLU A 375 1.48 25.52 -30.07
CA GLU A 375 2.72 25.99 -30.71
C GLU A 375 3.98 25.32 -30.14
N ASP A 376 3.89 24.71 -28.96
CA ASP A 376 5.01 24.02 -28.31
C ASP A 376 5.14 22.55 -28.77
N LEU A 377 4.17 22.05 -29.55
CA LEU A 377 4.07 20.63 -29.89
C LEU A 377 5.16 20.20 -30.88
N ILE A 378 5.94 19.18 -30.49
CA ILE A 378 6.92 18.54 -31.37
C ILE A 378 6.25 17.34 -32.04
N LEU A 379 5.82 17.48 -33.30
CA LEU A 379 5.10 16.44 -34.04
C LEU A 379 6.01 15.33 -34.60
N THR A 380 6.85 14.79 -33.73
CA THR A 380 7.69 13.62 -33.97
C THR A 380 7.36 12.58 -32.93
N VAL A 381 7.15 11.33 -33.35
CA VAL A 381 6.89 10.23 -32.44
C VAL A 381 8.10 9.96 -31.54
N ARG A 382 7.86 9.80 -30.24
CA ARG A 382 8.84 9.34 -29.25
C ARG A 382 8.74 7.81 -29.09
N PRO A 383 9.69 7.03 -29.61
CA PRO A 383 9.72 5.58 -29.39
C PRO A 383 10.22 5.24 -27.98
N ARG A 384 10.10 3.97 -27.60
CA ARG A 384 10.89 3.38 -26.52
C ARG A 384 12.33 3.18 -26.97
N SER A 385 13.17 2.69 -26.06
CA SER A 385 14.57 2.35 -26.36
C SER A 385 14.71 1.23 -27.40
N ASP A 386 13.74 0.33 -27.49
CA ASP A 386 13.75 -0.87 -28.33
C ASP A 386 12.81 -0.78 -29.54
N GLU A 387 11.62 -0.20 -29.37
CA GLU A 387 10.62 -0.14 -30.43
C GLU A 387 9.67 1.08 -30.34
N ARG A 388 8.93 1.30 -31.42
CA ARG A 388 7.84 2.26 -31.47
C ARG A 388 6.70 1.78 -30.54
N TRP A 389 6.01 2.71 -29.89
CA TRP A 389 4.98 2.38 -28.92
C TRP A 389 3.63 3.04 -29.25
N GLN A 390 2.57 2.24 -29.25
CA GLN A 390 1.19 2.72 -29.33
C GLN A 390 0.33 2.01 -28.28
N CYS A 391 -0.71 2.67 -27.79
CA CYS A 391 -1.71 1.99 -26.97
C CYS A 391 -3.14 2.43 -27.32
N SER A 392 -4.10 1.55 -27.04
CA SER A 392 -5.53 1.84 -27.13
C SER A 392 -5.99 2.34 -25.76
N ALA A 393 -6.28 3.64 -25.66
CA ALA A 393 -6.61 4.32 -24.42
C ALA A 393 -8.10 4.69 -24.33
N ILE A 394 -8.72 4.48 -23.17
CA ILE A 394 -10.08 4.96 -22.86
C ILE A 394 -10.06 6.09 -21.83
N GLY A 395 -11.00 7.03 -21.95
CA GLY A 395 -11.20 8.10 -20.95
C GLY A 395 -10.22 9.26 -21.07
N MET A 396 -9.76 9.57 -22.29
CA MET A 396 -8.83 10.68 -22.58
C MET A 396 -9.34 12.01 -22.02
N ASP A 397 -10.60 12.38 -22.31
CA ASP A 397 -11.18 13.65 -21.88
C ASP A 397 -11.65 13.68 -20.41
N SER A 398 -11.87 12.51 -19.80
CA SER A 398 -12.34 12.39 -18.41
C SER A 398 -11.22 12.33 -17.37
N THR A 399 -9.96 12.15 -17.80
CA THR A 399 -8.83 11.92 -16.90
C THR A 399 -8.22 13.24 -16.43
N SER A 400 -8.11 13.43 -15.12
CA SER A 400 -7.77 14.76 -14.56
C SER A 400 -6.33 15.27 -14.82
N TRP A 401 -5.41 14.47 -15.34
CA TRP A 401 -4.04 14.84 -15.71
C TRP A 401 -3.73 14.62 -17.19
N VAL A 402 -4.76 14.36 -17.99
CA VAL A 402 -4.69 14.26 -19.44
C VAL A 402 -5.56 15.39 -19.99
N ARG A 403 -4.96 16.31 -20.77
CA ARG A 403 -5.64 17.52 -21.24
C ARG A 403 -5.47 17.64 -22.73
N ARG A 404 -6.56 17.75 -23.47
CA ARG A 404 -6.47 18.09 -24.89
C ARG A 404 -5.84 19.48 -25.02
N VAL A 405 -4.82 19.58 -25.84
CA VAL A 405 -4.06 20.82 -26.06
C VAL A 405 -4.14 21.31 -27.48
N ALA A 406 -4.42 20.44 -28.45
CA ALA A 406 -4.68 20.79 -29.84
C ALA A 406 -5.63 19.80 -30.53
N ARG A 407 -6.23 20.23 -31.64
CA ARG A 407 -7.04 19.41 -32.57
C ARG A 407 -6.55 19.57 -34.00
N ASP A 408 -6.98 18.65 -34.86
CA ASP A 408 -6.73 18.68 -36.30
C ASP A 408 -5.24 18.79 -36.65
N MET A 409 -4.38 18.21 -35.80
CA MET A 409 -2.94 18.20 -36.02
C MET A 409 -2.59 17.19 -37.12
N PRO A 410 -1.60 17.49 -37.98
CA PRO A 410 -1.15 16.54 -38.97
C PRO A 410 -0.52 15.32 -38.28
N ALA A 411 -0.52 14.19 -38.99
CA ALA A 411 0.08 12.96 -38.48
C ALA A 411 1.57 13.19 -38.16
N PRO A 412 2.06 12.75 -36.99
CA PRO A 412 3.44 12.99 -36.58
C PRO A 412 4.42 12.18 -37.43
N ALA A 413 5.61 12.73 -37.61
CA ALA A 413 6.71 12.03 -38.26
C ALA A 413 7.17 10.85 -37.40
N ALA A 414 7.44 9.70 -38.01
CA ALA A 414 7.96 8.52 -37.34
C ALA A 414 9.05 7.86 -38.19
N SER A 415 10.19 7.55 -37.56
CA SER A 415 11.34 6.89 -38.21
C SER A 415 11.24 5.36 -38.19
N GLN A 416 10.35 4.81 -37.36
CA GLN A 416 10.18 3.37 -37.15
C GLN A 416 8.80 2.88 -37.65
N PRO A 417 8.70 1.60 -38.07
CA PRO A 417 7.42 1.02 -38.46
C PRO A 417 6.43 1.02 -37.29
N LYS A 418 5.13 0.90 -37.60
CA LYS A 418 4.09 0.76 -36.57
C LYS A 418 4.36 -0.49 -35.72
N PRO A 419 4.06 -0.46 -34.40
CA PRO A 419 4.22 -1.62 -33.55
C PRO A 419 3.31 -2.76 -33.99
N GLU A 420 3.74 -4.00 -33.73
CA GLU A 420 2.95 -5.21 -34.05
C GLU A 420 1.70 -5.35 -33.17
N SER A 421 1.71 -4.75 -31.98
CA SER A 421 0.59 -4.79 -31.04
C SER A 421 0.24 -3.42 -30.49
N VAL A 422 -1.05 -3.23 -30.18
CA VAL A 422 -1.59 -2.01 -29.57
C VAL A 422 -2.36 -2.42 -28.31
N PRO A 423 -1.68 -2.59 -27.16
CA PRO A 423 -2.31 -3.02 -25.92
C PRO A 423 -3.32 -1.99 -25.41
N PHE A 424 -4.30 -2.48 -24.65
CA PHE A 424 -5.33 -1.63 -24.04
C PHE A 424 -4.91 -1.12 -22.66
N HIS A 425 -5.09 0.18 -22.44
CA HIS A 425 -4.86 0.85 -21.17
C HIS A 425 -5.94 1.90 -20.86
N ALA A 426 -6.10 2.30 -19.60
CA ALA A 426 -6.88 3.49 -19.28
C ALA A 426 -6.01 4.73 -19.47
N ALA A 427 -6.59 5.86 -19.88
CA ALA A 427 -5.84 7.12 -20.05
C ALA A 427 -5.14 7.57 -18.76
N LYS A 428 -5.67 7.16 -17.60
CA LYS A 428 -5.06 7.39 -16.27
C LYS A 428 -3.66 6.78 -16.16
N ASP A 429 -3.40 5.68 -16.88
CA ASP A 429 -2.15 4.91 -16.82
C ASP A 429 -1.06 5.55 -17.69
N LEU A 430 -1.40 6.46 -18.61
CA LEU A 430 -0.44 7.15 -19.49
C LEU A 430 0.69 7.78 -18.67
N ARG A 431 0.37 8.51 -17.59
CA ARG A 431 1.40 9.15 -16.75
C ARG A 431 2.44 8.18 -16.17
N HIS A 432 2.07 6.93 -15.94
CA HIS A 432 2.97 5.88 -15.43
C HIS A 432 3.81 5.30 -16.57
N MET A 433 3.21 5.14 -17.76
CA MET A 433 3.88 4.62 -18.95
C MET A 433 4.81 5.65 -19.62
N ALA A 434 4.75 6.93 -19.24
CA ALA A 434 5.63 7.97 -19.79
C ALA A 434 7.11 7.60 -19.61
N SER A 435 7.49 7.03 -18.46
CA SER A 435 8.89 6.63 -18.20
C SER A 435 9.43 5.58 -19.18
N TRP A 436 8.55 4.86 -19.89
CA TRP A 436 8.97 3.89 -20.91
C TRP A 436 9.54 4.55 -22.17
N CYS A 437 9.06 5.75 -22.51
CA CYS A 437 9.49 6.52 -23.69
C CYS A 437 10.43 7.69 -23.30
N PHE A 438 10.39 8.10 -22.04
CA PHE A 438 11.18 9.17 -21.46
C PHE A 438 11.87 8.65 -20.18
N PRO A 439 13.00 7.94 -20.29
CA PRO A 439 13.66 7.30 -19.14
C PRO A 439 14.16 8.30 -18.10
N ASP A 440 14.32 9.58 -18.48
CA ASP A 440 14.76 10.66 -17.60
C ASP A 440 13.62 11.29 -16.77
N LEU A 441 12.38 10.75 -16.83
CA LEU A 441 11.18 11.25 -16.12
C LEU A 441 10.82 10.53 -14.82
#